data_AF-A0A5C9AAZ1-F1
#
_entry.id   AF-A0A5C9AAZ1-F1
#
_cell.length_a   1.000
_cell.length_b   1.000
_cell.length_c   1.000
_cell.angle_alpha   90.00
_cell.angle_beta   90.00
_cell.angle_gamma   90.00
#
_symmetry.space_group_name_H-M   'P 1'
#
loop_
_entity.id
_entity.type
_entity.pdbx_description
1 polymer ?
#
loop_
_entity_poly.entity_id
_entity_poly.type
_entity_poly.pdbx_seq_one_letter_code
_entity_poly.pdbx_strand_id
1 'polypeptide(L)'
;MSKRRYLTGKEVQAMMQAVCYGATGARDYCLILLAYRHGMRISELLDLHYQDLDLNEGRINIRRLKNGFSTVHPLRFDEREAV
;
A
#
# COMPACT_ATOMS: atom_id res chain seq x y z
N MET A 1 -16.12 -7.66 -26.79
CA MET A 1 -16.48 -6.84 -25.61
C MET A 1 -15.23 -6.57 -24.79
N SER A 2 -14.84 -5.30 -24.62
CA SER A 2 -13.71 -4.95 -23.74
C SER A 2 -14.11 -5.23 -22.29
N LYS A 3 -13.44 -6.20 -21.64
CA LYS A 3 -13.60 -6.47 -20.21
C LYS A 3 -12.91 -5.35 -19.41
N ARG A 4 -13.54 -4.95 -18.31
CA ARG A 4 -13.00 -3.99 -17.32
C ARG A 4 -11.57 -4.39 -16.89
N ARG A 5 -10.64 -3.43 -16.86
CA ARG A 5 -9.21 -3.63 -16.58
C ARG A 5 -8.73 -3.10 -15.22
N TYR A 6 -9.66 -2.78 -14.32
CA TYR A 6 -9.36 -2.23 -13.00
C TYR A 6 -10.21 -2.93 -11.94
N LEU A 7 -9.76 -2.91 -10.69
CA LEU A 7 -10.50 -3.43 -9.54
C LEU A 7 -11.37 -2.34 -8.92
N THR A 8 -12.56 -2.73 -8.43
CA THR A 8 -13.39 -1.86 -7.59
C THR A 8 -12.86 -1.86 -6.16
N GLY A 9 -13.21 -0.84 -5.37
CA GLY A 9 -12.84 -0.80 -3.95
C GLY A 9 -13.32 -2.03 -3.17
N LYS A 10 -14.49 -2.58 -3.51
CA LYS A 10 -15.01 -3.81 -2.90
C LYS A 10 -14.15 -5.03 -3.22
N GLU A 11 -13.67 -5.14 -4.46
CA GLU A 11 -12.78 -6.25 -4.86
C GLU A 11 -11.41 -6.12 -4.18
N VAL A 12 -10.88 -4.90 -4.06
CA VAL A 12 -9.63 -4.67 -3.31
C VAL A 12 -9.81 -5.05 -1.84
N GLN A 13 -10.91 -4.62 -1.22
CA GLN A 13 -11.22 -5.00 0.15
C GLN A 13 -11.35 -6.52 0.31
N ALA A 14 -11.99 -7.22 -0.62
CA ALA A 14 -12.09 -8.68 -0.59
C ALA A 14 -10.71 -9.35 -0.69
N MET A 15 -9.80 -8.86 -1.54
CA MET A 15 -8.43 -9.36 -1.60
C MET A 15 -7.67 -9.14 -0.29
N MET A 16 -7.81 -7.96 0.32
CA MET A 16 -7.22 -7.66 1.63
C MET A 16 -7.74 -8.61 2.71
N GLN A 17 -9.03 -8.91 2.74
CA GLN A 17 -9.58 -9.87 3.72
C GLN A 17 -9.14 -11.31 3.46
N ALA A 18 -8.96 -11.70 2.20
CA ALA A 18 -8.56 -13.05 1.84
C ALA A 18 -7.13 -13.39 2.31
N VAL A 19 -6.22 -12.41 2.32
CA VAL A 19 -4.83 -12.65 2.75
C VAL A 19 -4.69 -12.81 4.26
N CYS A 20 -5.64 -12.32 5.07
CA CYS A 20 -5.60 -12.41 6.53
C CYS A 20 -5.52 -13.86 7.08
N TYR A 21 -5.94 -14.85 6.31
CA TYR A 21 -5.92 -16.27 6.71
C TYR A 21 -4.57 -16.97 6.46
N GLY A 22 -3.62 -16.31 5.80
CA GLY A 22 -2.29 -16.85 5.53
C GLY A 22 -1.29 -16.59 6.65
N ALA A 23 -0.19 -17.36 6.67
CA ALA A 23 0.90 -17.17 7.63
C ALA A 23 1.56 -15.77 7.55
N THR A 24 1.49 -15.13 6.39
CA THR A 24 1.99 -13.76 6.14
C THR A 24 0.87 -12.73 6.02
N GLY A 25 -0.32 -13.04 6.54
CA GLY A 25 -1.53 -12.26 6.26
C GLY A 25 -1.45 -10.79 6.67
N ALA A 26 -0.87 -10.48 7.82
CA ALA A 26 -0.67 -9.10 8.27
C ALA A 26 0.22 -8.31 7.30
N ARG A 27 1.35 -8.90 6.88
CA ARG A 27 2.25 -8.30 5.88
C ARG A 27 1.52 -8.08 4.57
N ASP A 28 0.89 -9.12 4.03
CA ASP A 28 0.28 -9.06 2.70
C ASP A 28 -0.91 -8.08 2.67
N TYR A 29 -1.67 -7.99 3.78
CA TYR A 29 -2.70 -6.98 3.97
C TYR A 29 -2.14 -5.57 3.87
N CYS A 30 -1.07 -5.29 4.63
CA CYS A 30 -0.40 -4.00 4.65
C CYS A 30 0.13 -3.62 3.27
N LEU A 31 0.80 -4.56 2.58
CA LEU A 31 1.33 -4.36 1.23
C LEU A 31 0.25 -4.00 0.22
N ILE A 32 -0.89 -4.70 0.23
CA ILE A 32 -2.02 -4.41 -0.66
C ILE A 32 -2.62 -3.03 -0.35
N LEU A 33 -2.80 -2.70 0.94
CA LEU A 33 -3.37 -1.43 1.39
C LEU A 33 -2.52 -0.24 0.92
N LEU A 34 -1.21 -0.27 1.21
CA LEU A 34 -0.30 0.80 0.84
C LEU A 34 -0.18 0.94 -0.69
N ALA A 35 -0.09 -0.18 -1.41
CA ALA A 35 -0.05 -0.15 -2.87
C ALA A 35 -1.31 0.47 -3.48
N TYR A 36 -2.49 0.12 -2.95
CA TYR A 36 -3.78 0.63 -3.44
C TYR A 36 -3.94 2.12 -3.18
N ARG A 37 -3.59 2.61 -1.99
CA ARG A 37 -3.82 4.01 -1.59
C ARG A 37 -2.75 4.98 -2.07
N HIS A 38 -1.49 4.56 -2.03
CA HIS A 38 -0.38 5.40 -2.45
C HIS A 38 0.01 5.16 -3.91
N GLY A 39 -0.61 4.19 -4.60
CA GLY A 39 -0.30 3.88 -6.00
C GLY A 39 1.15 3.45 -6.18
N MET A 40 1.71 2.74 -5.20
CA MET A 40 3.10 2.29 -5.22
C MET A 40 3.29 1.20 -6.28
N ARG A 41 4.41 1.25 -7.00
CA ARG A 41 4.84 0.14 -7.84
C ARG A 41 5.38 -0.98 -6.97
N ILE A 42 5.31 -2.22 -7.45
CA ILE A 42 5.83 -3.38 -6.72
C ILE A 42 7.28 -3.19 -6.26
N SER A 43 8.14 -2.64 -7.10
CA SER A 43 9.54 -2.36 -6.77
C SER A 43 9.72 -1.24 -5.72
N GLU A 44 8.81 -0.26 -5.68
CA GLU A 44 8.83 0.80 -4.64
C GLU A 44 8.37 0.23 -3.30
N LEU A 45 7.39 -0.68 -3.33
CA LEU A 45 6.88 -1.37 -2.15
C LEU A 45 7.88 -2.33 -1.53
N LEU A 46 8.62 -3.06 -2.37
CA LEU A 46 9.67 -3.96 -1.91
C LEU A 46 10.94 -3.23 -1.40
N ASP A 47 11.10 -1.95 -1.73
CA ASP A 47 12.19 -1.09 -1.24
C ASP A 47 11.72 -0.11 -0.16
N LEU A 48 10.58 -0.34 0.49
CA LEU A 48 10.12 0.54 1.57
C LEU A 48 10.94 0.30 2.85
N HIS A 49 11.48 1.36 3.46
CA HIS A 49 12.24 1.29 4.72
C HIS A 49 11.49 1.98 5.86
N TYR A 50 11.77 1.61 7.10
CA TYR A 50 11.17 2.25 8.28
C TYR A 50 11.42 3.77 8.35
N GLN A 51 12.56 4.25 7.85
CA GLN A 51 12.88 5.68 7.77
C GLN A 51 11.99 6.47 6.80
N ASP A 52 11.32 5.79 5.87
CA ASP A 52 10.34 6.41 4.97
C ASP A 52 8.98 6.61 5.67
N LEU A 53 8.78 6.06 6.88
CA LEU A 53 7.52 6.07 7.62
C LEU A 53 7.66 6.93 8.88
N ASP A 54 6.78 7.92 9.02
CA ASP A 54 6.54 8.62 10.28
C ASP A 54 5.14 8.26 10.78
N LEU A 55 5.06 7.21 11.60
CA LEU A 55 3.79 6.72 12.15
C LEU A 55 3.18 7.68 13.18
N ASN A 56 4.01 8.49 13.83
CA ASN A 56 3.57 9.46 14.83
C ASN A 56 2.85 10.64 14.15
N GLU A 57 3.47 11.21 13.11
CA GLU A 57 2.87 12.29 12.32
C GLU A 57 1.89 11.78 11.25
N GLY A 58 1.84 10.46 11.01
CA GLY A 58 0.98 9.85 10.00
C GLY A 58 1.40 10.24 8.59
N ARG A 59 2.67 10.04 8.25
CA ARG A 59 3.26 10.40 6.95
C ARG A 59 4.08 9.25 6.41
N ILE A 60 4.07 9.10 5.08
CA ILE A 60 4.93 8.17 4.36
C ILE A 60 5.60 8.89 3.20
N ASN A 61 6.92 8.81 3.13
CA ASN A 61 7.71 9.31 2.03
C ASN A 61 7.76 8.26 0.92
N ILE A 62 7.10 8.54 -0.20
CA ILE A 62 7.09 7.63 -1.34
C ILE A 62 8.28 7.96 -2.25
N ARG A 63 9.38 7.21 -2.10
CA ARG A 63 10.55 7.28 -2.99
C ARG A 63 10.22 6.61 -4.32
N ARG A 64 9.83 7.41 -5.31
CA ARG A 64 9.48 6.91 -6.64
C ARG A 64 10.73 6.57 -7.43
N LEU A 65 10.67 5.46 -8.15
CA LEU A 65 11.76 5.06 -9.05
C LEU A 65 11.65 5.79 -10.40
N LYS A 66 12.78 5.80 -11.13
CA LYS A 66 12.94 6.43 -12.45
C LYS A 66 12.60 7.92 -12.37
N ASN A 67 11.90 8.47 -13.36
CA ASN A 67 11.50 9.87 -13.43
C ASN A 67 10.22 10.14 -12.61
N GLY A 68 9.93 9.33 -11.59
CA GLY A 68 8.78 9.53 -10.73
C GLY A 68 9.04 10.64 -9.71
N PHE A 69 8.02 11.46 -9.46
CA PHE A 69 8.12 12.52 -8.45
C PHE A 69 7.93 11.92 -7.05
N SER A 70 9.01 11.90 -6.26
CA SER A 70 8.94 11.47 -4.86
C SER A 70 8.19 12.51 -4.03
N THR A 71 7.28 12.05 -3.18
CA THR A 71 6.44 12.96 -2.39
C THR A 71 5.94 12.29 -1.11
N VAL A 72 5.55 13.12 -0.15
CA VAL A 72 5.00 12.67 1.13
C VAL A 72 3.49 12.52 0.99
N HIS A 73 3.00 11.32 1.31
CA HIS A 73 1.57 11.05 1.41
C HIS A 73 1.16 10.95 2.89
N PRO A 74 -0.07 11.34 3.25
CA PRO A 74 -0.59 11.09 4.59
C PRO A 74 -0.91 9.60 4.78
N LEU A 75 -0.54 9.04 5.92
CA LEU A 75 -0.98 7.72 6.39
C LEU A 75 -2.27 7.89 7.21
N ARG A 76 -3.31 7.17 6.82
CA ARG A 76 -4.56 7.14 7.60
C ARG A 76 -4.42 6.25 8.83
N PHE A 77 -5.43 6.30 9.70
CA PHE A 77 -5.44 5.51 10.94
C PHE A 77 -5.30 4.00 10.67
N ASP A 78 -6.07 3.46 9.74
CA ASP A 78 -6.02 2.04 9.39
C ASP A 78 -4.74 1.63 8.65
N GLU A 79 -4.08 2.55 7.95
CA GLU A 79 -2.74 2.32 7.40
C GLU A 79 -1.68 2.23 8.51
N ARG A 80 -1.81 3.06 9.56
CA ARG A 80 -0.89 3.01 10.71
C ARG A 80 -1.08 1.76 11.57
N GLU A 81 -2.31 1.29 11.71
CA GLU A 81 -2.58 0.02 12.42
C GLU A 81 -2.11 -1.21 11.64
N ALA A 82 -1.97 -1.09 10.32
CA ALA A 82 -1.54 -2.18 9.44
C ALA A 82 -0.02 -2.31 9.30
N VAL A 83 0.73 -1.23 9.57
CA VAL A 83 2.21 -1.17 9.53
C VAL A 83 2.78 -1.58 10.89
#